data_AF-A0A7R9AJI4-F1
#
_entry.id   AF-A0A7R9AJI4-F1
#
_cell.length_a   1.000
_cell.length_b   1.000
_cell.length_c   1.000
_cell.angle_alpha   90.00
_cell.angle_beta   90.00
_cell.angle_gamma   90.00
#
_symmetry.space_group_name_H-M   'P 1'
#
loop_
_entity.id
_entity.type
_entity.pdbx_description
1 polymer ?
#
loop_
_entity_poly.entity_id
_entity_poly.type
_entity_poly.pdbx_seq_one_letter_code
_entity_poly.pdbx_strand_id
1 'polypeptide(L)'
;MIIFHRSWCPHCQVLRERFAASSSIFEASLDFVMVNLHDEDDATMPDDKRFAPDGIYVPRVLFLDSEGNLMDVKNEAKYDQKYNYPMESELLKAMYEARRRAYAADDEVCNPLADL
;
A
#
# COMPACT_ATOMS: atom_id res chain seq x y z
N MET A 1 0.76 4.66 3.60
CA MET A 1 0.04 3.82 2.60
C MET A 1 -0.52 4.73 1.51
N ILE A 2 -0.21 4.47 0.25
CA ILE A 2 -0.68 5.27 -0.89
C ILE A 2 -1.58 4.42 -1.78
N ILE A 3 -2.73 4.96 -2.17
CA ILE A 3 -3.70 4.30 -3.04
C ILE A 3 -3.81 5.11 -4.34
N PHE A 4 -3.43 4.49 -5.45
CA PHE A 4 -3.57 5.06 -6.80
C PHE A 4 -4.85 4.50 -7.42
N HIS A 5 -5.78 5.40 -7.79
CA HIS A 5 -7.05 4.99 -8.40
C HIS A 5 -7.63 6.06 -9.32
N ARG A 6 -8.52 5.63 -10.23
CA ARG A 6 -9.25 6.52 -11.16
C ARG A 6 -10.76 6.34 -11.03
N SER A 7 -11.54 7.41 -11.19
CA SER A 7 -13.01 7.39 -11.10
C SER A 7 -13.65 6.49 -12.14
N TRP A 8 -13.12 6.48 -13.35
CA TRP A 8 -13.63 5.69 -14.47
C TRP A 8 -13.24 4.21 -14.43
N CYS A 9 -12.32 3.81 -13.54
CA CYS A 9 -11.78 2.46 -13.46
C CYS A 9 -12.73 1.53 -12.68
N PRO A 10 -13.32 0.50 -13.31
CA PRO A 10 -14.29 -0.37 -12.63
C PRO A 10 -13.68 -1.15 -11.46
N HIS A 11 -12.44 -1.62 -11.60
CA HIS A 11 -11.75 -2.37 -10.53
C HIS A 11 -11.44 -1.48 -9.33
N CYS A 12 -11.22 -0.19 -9.58
CA CYS A 12 -11.00 0.82 -8.55
C CYS A 12 -12.28 1.11 -7.77
N GLN A 13 -13.44 1.12 -8.44
CA GLN A 13 -14.74 1.27 -7.79
C GLN A 13 -15.02 0.08 -6.86
N VAL A 14 -14.75 -1.15 -7.32
CA VAL A 14 -14.86 -2.35 -6.49
C VAL A 14 -13.94 -2.30 -5.27
N LEU A 15 -12.68 -1.85 -5.45
CA LEU A 15 -11.76 -1.67 -4.32
C LEU A 15 -12.31 -0.66 -3.30
N ARG A 16 -12.81 0.49 -3.77
CA ARG A 16 -13.41 1.53 -2.92
C ARG A 16 -14.59 1.00 -2.11
N GLU A 17 -15.49 0.24 -2.74
CA GLU A 17 -16.65 -0.36 -2.07
C GLU A 17 -16.22 -1.34 -0.97
N ARG A 18 -15.17 -2.14 -1.22
CA ARG A 18 -14.61 -3.05 -0.20
C ARG A 18 -13.99 -2.31 0.98
N PHE A 19 -13.23 -1.25 0.71
CA PHE A 19 -12.70 -0.38 1.78
C PHE A 19 -13.83 0.18 2.65
N ALA A 20 -14.92 0.64 2.02
CA ALA A 20 -16.05 1.21 2.73
C ALA A 20 -16.84 0.17 3.56
N ALA A 21 -16.86 -1.10 3.12
CA ALA A 21 -17.63 -2.15 3.75
C ALA A 21 -16.88 -2.97 4.82
N SER A 22 -15.54 -2.96 4.81
CA SER A 22 -14.73 -3.81 5.70
C SER A 22 -14.31 -3.10 6.97
N SER A 23 -14.84 -3.57 8.11
CA SER A 23 -14.35 -3.16 9.44
C SER A 23 -12.90 -3.59 9.67
N SER A 24 -12.48 -4.74 9.14
CA SER A 24 -11.10 -5.23 9.27
C SER A 24 -10.11 -4.30 8.58
N ILE A 25 -10.43 -3.80 7.38
CA ILE A 25 -9.61 -2.83 6.67
C ILE A 25 -9.59 -1.51 7.44
N PHE A 26 -10.75 -1.07 7.96
CA PHE A 26 -10.82 0.14 8.80
C PHE A 26 -9.90 0.05 10.02
N GLU A 27 -9.98 -1.03 10.81
CA GLU A 27 -9.13 -1.22 11.99
C GLU A 27 -7.65 -1.25 11.61
N ALA A 28 -7.27 -2.02 10.57
CA ALA A 28 -5.89 -2.07 10.10
C ALA A 28 -5.42 -0.71 9.55
N SER A 29 -6.31 0.12 9.02
CA SER A 29 -5.97 1.43 8.45
C SER A 29 -5.52 2.45 9.50
N LEU A 30 -5.87 2.24 10.78
CA LEU A 30 -5.49 3.12 11.89
C LEU A 30 -3.96 3.16 12.11
N ASP A 31 -3.25 2.11 11.68
CA ASP A 31 -1.79 2.02 11.73
C ASP A 31 -1.10 2.80 10.59
N PHE A 32 -1.85 3.44 9.68
CA PHE A 32 -1.30 4.08 8.48
C PHE A 32 -1.75 5.53 8.30
N VAL A 33 -0.81 6.39 7.92
CA VAL A 33 -1.15 7.60 7.16
C VAL A 33 -1.55 7.16 5.75
N MET A 34 -2.82 7.36 5.39
CA MET A 34 -3.38 7.01 4.09
C MET A 34 -3.43 8.21 3.14
N VAL A 35 -2.90 8.03 1.94
CA VAL A 35 -2.91 9.03 0.87
C VAL A 35 -3.66 8.47 -0.33
N ASN A 36 -4.74 9.14 -0.73
CA ASN A 36 -5.52 8.79 -1.92
C ASN A 36 -5.09 9.69 -3.08
N LEU A 37 -4.44 9.10 -4.08
CA LEU A 37 -4.11 9.77 -5.33
C LEU A 37 -5.20 9.44 -6.35
N HIS A 38 -6.02 10.45 -6.63
CA HIS A 38 -7.26 10.33 -7.37
C HIS A 38 -7.26 11.25 -8.58
N ASP A 39 -7.59 10.71 -9.76
CA ASP A 39 -7.93 11.47 -10.98
C ASP A 39 -6.89 12.53 -11.38
N GLU A 40 -5.64 12.28 -11.01
CA GLU A 40 -4.49 13.04 -11.45
C GLU A 40 -4.22 12.77 -12.94
N ASP A 41 -3.98 13.84 -13.71
CA ASP A 41 -3.53 13.74 -15.10
C ASP A 41 -2.23 12.92 -15.15
N ASP A 42 -2.02 12.12 -16.20
CA ASP A 42 -0.83 11.27 -16.37
C ASP A 42 0.50 12.05 -16.22
N ALA A 43 0.48 13.38 -16.32
CA ALA A 43 1.61 14.29 -16.11
C ALA A 43 2.02 14.52 -14.63
N THR A 44 1.13 14.29 -13.66
CA THR A 44 1.44 14.42 -12.22
C THR A 44 1.60 13.07 -11.53
N MET A 45 1.22 11.97 -12.19
CA MET A 45 1.57 10.65 -11.68
C MET A 45 3.10 10.53 -11.70
N PRO A 46 3.75 10.29 -10.53
CA PRO A 46 5.19 10.21 -10.51
C PRO A 46 5.63 9.03 -11.37
N ASP A 47 6.24 9.31 -12.54
CA ASP A 47 6.99 8.31 -13.33
C ASP A 47 8.34 7.97 -12.65
N ASP A 48 8.52 8.46 -11.42
CA ASP A 48 9.52 7.95 -10.52
C ASP A 48 9.24 6.46 -10.29
N LYS A 49 10.24 5.64 -10.65
CA LYS A 49 10.25 4.19 -10.45
C LYS A 49 9.90 3.78 -9.01
N ARG A 50 10.06 4.69 -8.03
CA ARG A 50 9.61 4.51 -6.66
C ARG A 50 8.10 4.31 -6.52
N PHE A 51 7.29 4.94 -7.37
CA PHE A 51 5.81 4.90 -7.29
C PHE A 51 5.14 4.09 -8.40
N ALA A 52 5.92 3.67 -9.41
CA ALA A 52 5.50 2.74 -10.46
C ALA A 52 6.52 1.58 -10.66
N PRO A 53 6.89 0.85 -9.59
CA PRO A 53 7.97 -0.16 -9.62
C PRO A 53 7.73 -1.34 -10.59
N ASP A 54 6.47 -1.63 -10.92
CA ASP A 54 6.06 -2.67 -11.87
C ASP A 54 5.03 -2.15 -12.89
N GLY A 55 5.00 -0.84 -13.11
CA GLY A 55 4.15 -0.17 -14.10
C GLY A 55 3.08 0.76 -13.53
N ILE A 56 2.37 1.42 -14.44
CA ILE A 56 1.47 2.56 -14.17
C ILE A 56 -0.02 2.20 -14.10
N TYR A 57 -0.36 0.96 -13.73
CA TYR A 57 -1.75 0.48 -13.68
C TYR A 57 -2.56 0.99 -12.48
N VAL A 58 -3.87 0.85 -12.51
CA VAL A 58 -4.77 1.12 -11.37
C VAL A 58 -5.83 0.00 -11.23
N PRO A 59 -6.29 -0.32 -10.01
CA PRO A 59 -5.86 0.22 -8.73
C PRO A 59 -4.48 -0.31 -8.32
N ARG A 60 -3.72 0.51 -7.58
CA ARG A 60 -2.42 0.13 -7.01
C ARG A 60 -2.31 0.65 -5.58
N VAL A 61 -1.79 -0.17 -4.67
CA VAL A 61 -1.55 0.21 -3.27
C VAL A 61 -0.08 0.02 -2.94
N LEU A 62 0.59 1.08 -2.47
CA LEU A 62 1.98 1.05 -2.04
C LEU A 62 2.09 1.31 -0.54
N PHE A 63 3.05 0.65 0.10
CA PHE A 63 3.42 0.88 1.49
C PHE A 63 4.79 1.54 1.53
N LEU A 64 4.89 2.63 2.29
CA LEU A 64 6.13 3.38 2.46
C LEU A 64 6.52 3.37 3.94
N ASP A 65 7.81 3.41 4.21
CA ASP A 65 8.33 3.63 5.56
C ASP A 65 8.18 5.10 6.01
N SER A 66 8.64 5.41 7.22
CA SER A 66 8.56 6.74 7.83
C SER A 66 9.42 7.80 7.12
N GLU A 67 10.44 7.39 6.36
CA GLU A 67 11.25 8.23 5.49
C GLU A 67 10.66 8.36 4.07
N GLY A 68 9.58 7.62 3.82
CA GLY A 68 8.84 7.55 2.57
C GLY A 68 9.39 6.51 1.59
N ASN A 69 10.44 5.76 1.88
CA ASN A 69 10.95 4.78 0.93
C ASN A 69 9.95 3.65 0.70
N LEU A 70 9.93 3.10 -0.52
CA LEU A 70 9.04 1.99 -0.85
C LEU A 70 9.42 0.74 -0.05
N MET A 71 8.49 0.21 0.72
CA MET A 71 8.65 -1.06 1.42
C MET A 71 8.49 -2.23 0.43
N ASP A 72 9.27 -3.30 0.60
CA ASP A 72 9.12 -4.53 -0.20
C ASP A 72 7.92 -5.37 0.27
N VAL A 73 6.73 -4.80 0.18
CA VAL A 73 5.44 -5.42 0.50
C VAL A 73 4.63 -5.50 -0.78
N LYS A 74 4.39 -6.73 -1.25
CA LYS A 74 3.71 -7.04 -2.51
C LYS A 74 2.56 -7.99 -2.24
N ASN A 75 1.60 -8.05 -3.15
CA ASN A 75 0.63 -9.13 -3.16
C ASN A 75 1.36 -10.45 -3.41
N GLU A 76 1.14 -11.43 -2.52
CA GLU A 76 1.71 -12.77 -2.62
C GLU A 76 1.05 -13.62 -3.70
N ALA A 77 -0.16 -13.22 -4.14
CA ALA A 77 -0.83 -13.87 -5.25
C ALA A 77 -0.03 -13.71 -6.55
N LYS A 78 -0.10 -14.74 -7.41
CA LYS A 78 0.64 -14.80 -8.67
C LYS A 78 -0.03 -13.94 -9.75
N TYR A 79 0.02 -12.63 -9.58
CA TYR A 79 -0.37 -11.64 -10.57
C TYR A 79 0.88 -10.97 -11.15
N ASP A 80 0.81 -10.57 -12.42
CA ASP A 80 1.86 -9.72 -13.01
C ASP A 80 1.91 -8.34 -12.33
N GLN A 81 0.76 -7.88 -11.84
CA GLN A 81 0.55 -6.63 -11.10
C GLN A 81 0.73 -6.86 -9.59
N LYS A 82 1.96 -6.70 -9.09
CA LYS A 82 2.37 -7.09 -7.73
C LYS A 82 1.79 -6.20 -6.64
N TYR A 83 1.26 -5.03 -6.97
CA TYR A 83 0.69 -4.07 -6.01
C TYR A 83 -0.82 -3.85 -6.25
N ASN A 84 -1.45 -4.74 -7.02
CA ASN A 84 -2.89 -4.85 -7.11
C ASN A 84 -3.38 -5.85 -6.06
N TYR A 85 -4.49 -5.54 -5.37
CA TYR A 85 -5.07 -6.39 -4.33
C TYR A 85 -6.57 -6.63 -4.60
N PRO A 86 -6.92 -7.56 -5.51
CA PRO A 86 -8.31 -7.83 -5.88
C PRO A 86 -9.14 -8.50 -4.79
N MET A 87 -8.57 -8.94 -3.67
CA MET A 87 -9.32 -9.53 -2.55
C MET A 87 -9.01 -8.82 -1.24
N GLU A 88 -10.00 -8.71 -0.34
CA GLU A 88 -9.82 -8.12 0.99
C GLU A 88 -8.72 -8.83 1.79
N SER A 89 -8.70 -10.16 1.74
CA SER A 89 -7.70 -10.96 2.46
C SER A 89 -6.27 -10.71 1.98
N GLU A 90 -6.08 -10.41 0.70
CA GLU A 90 -4.77 -10.08 0.13
C GLU A 90 -4.30 -8.70 0.60
N LEU A 91 -5.19 -7.71 0.58
CA LEU A 91 -4.88 -6.37 1.08
C LEU A 91 -4.58 -6.38 2.58
N LEU A 92 -5.39 -7.07 3.39
CA LEU A 92 -5.18 -7.18 4.83
C LEU A 92 -3.84 -7.84 5.18
N LYS A 93 -3.47 -8.91 4.48
CA LYS A 93 -2.15 -9.54 4.64
C LYS A 93 -1.03 -8.54 4.39
N ALA A 94 -1.12 -7.77 3.31
CA ALA A 94 -0.13 -6.75 2.98
C ALA A 94 -0.09 -5.62 4.02
N MET A 95 -1.24 -5.16 4.51
CA MET A 95 -1.31 -4.17 5.60
C MET A 95 -0.61 -4.69 6.86
N TYR A 96 -0.92 -5.91 7.30
CA TYR A 96 -0.28 -6.48 8.49
C TYR A 96 1.22 -6.71 8.31
N GLU A 97 1.67 -7.11 7.13
CA GLU A 97 3.09 -7.26 6.83
C GLU A 97 3.82 -5.91 6.82
N ALA A 98 3.21 -4.87 6.23
CA ALA A 98 3.76 -3.52 6.25
C ALA A 98 3.89 -2.99 7.68
N ARG A 99 2.85 -3.16 8.50
CA ARG A 99 2.88 -2.78 9.92
C ARG A 99 3.98 -3.53 10.68
N ARG A 100 4.08 -4.85 10.51
CA ARG A 100 5.09 -5.68 11.17
C ARG A 100 6.51 -5.20 10.84
N ARG A 101 6.77 -4.85 9.58
CA ARG A 101 8.08 -4.34 9.15
C ARG A 101 8.37 -2.94 9.68
N ALA A 102 7.36 -2.07 9.75
CA ALA A 102 7.53 -0.73 10.33
C ALA A 102 7.95 -0.83 11.80
N TYR A 103 7.25 -1.64 12.61
CA TYR A 103 7.59 -1.80 14.03
C TYR A 103 8.91 -2.53 14.26
N ALA A 104 9.28 -3.51 13.41
CA ALA A 104 10.58 -4.15 13.52
C ALA A 104 11.74 -3.18 13.25
N ALA A 105 11.58 -2.26 12.30
CA ALA A 105 12.56 -1.20 12.05
C ALA A 105 12.63 -0.21 13.23
N ASP A 106 11.49 0.13 13.83
CA ASP A 106 11.46 1.01 15.00
C ASP A 106 12.14 0.37 16.22
N ASP A 107 11.99 -0.94 16.44
CA ASP A 107 12.67 -1.66 17.53
C ASP A 107 14.20 -1.65 17.37
N GLU A 108 14.72 -1.82 16.15
CA GLU A 108 16.16 -1.71 15.87
C GLU A 108 16.69 -0.28 16.11
N VAL A 109 15.91 0.73 15.74
CA VAL A 109 16.27 2.15 15.93
C VAL A 109 16.15 2.57 17.40
N CYS A 110 15.14 2.09 18.12
CA CYS A 110 14.86 2.46 19.50
C CYS A 110 15.59 1.60 20.53
N ASN A 111 16.19 0.47 20.15
CA ASN A 111 17.01 -0.35 21.03
C ASN A 111 18.41 -0.65 20.44
N PRO A 112 19.27 0.36 20.31
CA PRO A 112 20.64 0.20 19.79
C PRO A 112 21.56 -0.62 20.72
N LEU A 113 21.06 -1.14 21.85
CA LEU A 113 21.79 -1.96 22.81
C LEU A 113 21.46 -3.46 22.70
N ALA A 114 20.58 -3.88 21.78
CA ALA A 114 20.25 -5.30 21.58
C ALA A 114 21.42 -6.13 20.99
N ASP A 115 22.42 -5.45 20.41
CA ASP A 115 23.62 -6.05 19.81
C ASP A 115 24.88 -5.95 20.70
N LEU A 116 24.74 -5.61 22.00
CA LEU A 116 25.83 -5.55 22.99
C LEU A 116 25.82 -6.73 23.97
#